data_AF-A0A1H0S5T8-F1
#
_entry.id   AF-A0A1H0S5T8-F1
#
_cell.length_a   1.000
_cell.length_b   1.000
_cell.length_c   1.000
_cell.angle_alpha   90.00
_cell.angle_beta   90.00
_cell.angle_gamma   90.00
#
_symmetry.space_group_name_H-M   'P 1'
#
loop_
_entity.id
_entity.type
_entity.pdbx_description
1 polymer ?
#
loop_
_entity_poly.entity_id
_entity_poly.type
_entity_poly.pdbx_seq_one_letter_code
_entity_poly.pdbx_strand_id
1 'polypeptide(L)'
;MKIQVDRESICMGDDVFSHQMDLDIPEDMTVEELCSFLQKDRYLPRLDTEWLLRHGGQTITSYHTETKELTNPSIYLKDLIHQSSRGNEFVWIYRRS
;
A
#
# COMPACT_ATOMS: atom_id res chain seq x y z
N MET A 1 13.54 -8.24 -2.87
CA MET A 1 13.58 -7.85 -1.44
C MET A 1 12.27 -8.22 -0.77
N LYS A 2 12.32 -8.52 0.54
CA LYS A 2 11.11 -8.83 1.31
C LYS A 2 10.53 -7.58 1.94
N ILE A 3 9.23 -7.38 1.80
CA ILE A 3 8.47 -6.35 2.51
C ILE A 3 7.27 -6.98 3.23
N GLN A 4 6.84 -6.35 4.32
CA GLN A 4 5.56 -6.66 4.95
C GLN A 4 4.57 -5.57 4.57
N VAL A 5 3.42 -5.96 4.04
CA VAL A 5 2.33 -5.05 3.73
C VAL A 5 1.15 -5.39 4.63
N ASP A 6 0.56 -4.37 5.23
CA ASP A 6 -0.66 -4.46 6.02
C ASP A 6 -1.70 -3.47 5.47
N ARG A 7 -2.96 -3.63 5.85
CA ARG A 7 -4.04 -2.69 5.53
C ARG A 7 -5.06 -2.60 6.66
N GLU A 8 -5.70 -1.44 6.78
CA GLU A 8 -6.87 -1.31 7.65
C GLU A 8 -8.10 -2.04 7.08
N SER A 9 -8.92 -2.57 7.98
CA SER A 9 -10.27 -3.03 7.66
C SER A 9 -11.19 -1.85 7.37
N ILE A 10 -11.95 -1.93 6.27
CA ILE A 10 -12.90 -0.91 5.82
C ILE A 10 -14.35 -1.40 5.82
N CYS A 11 -14.62 -2.71 5.75
CA CYS A 11 -15.99 -3.24 5.80
C CYS A 11 -16.05 -4.70 6.27
N MET A 12 -17.19 -5.15 6.80
CA MET A 12 -17.37 -6.51 7.37
C MET A 12 -17.04 -7.70 6.43
N GLY A 13 -16.85 -7.46 5.13
CA GLY A 13 -16.49 -8.49 4.15
C GLY A 13 -15.01 -8.58 3.82
N ASP A 14 -14.18 -7.68 4.34
CA ASP A 14 -12.75 -7.63 3.99
C ASP A 14 -11.85 -8.46 4.92
N ASP A 15 -12.41 -9.00 6.00
CA ASP A 15 -11.76 -9.93 6.94
C ASP A 15 -11.67 -11.38 6.43
N VAL A 16 -12.19 -11.66 5.22
CA VAL A 16 -12.13 -13.00 4.61
C VAL A 16 -10.68 -13.41 4.32
N PHE A 17 -9.78 -12.45 4.14
CA PHE A 17 -8.35 -12.65 3.93
C PHE A 17 -7.55 -11.89 4.97
N SER A 18 -6.35 -12.41 5.28
CA SER A 18 -5.40 -11.70 6.14
C SER A 18 -5.16 -10.29 5.61
N HIS A 19 -5.23 -9.31 6.51
CA HIS A 19 -4.87 -7.92 6.19
C HIS A 19 -3.38 -7.71 6.09
N GLN A 20 -2.57 -8.61 6.65
CA GLN A 20 -1.12 -8.55 6.56
C GLN A 20 -0.59 -9.67 5.66
N MET A 21 0.42 -9.37 4.86
CA MET A 21 1.15 -10.35 4.04
C MET A 21 2.62 -9.98 3.84
N ASP A 22 3.45 -11.02 3.68
CA ASP A 22 4.84 -10.89 3.27
C ASP A 22 4.96 -11.03 1.76
N LEU A 23 5.64 -10.08 1.12
CA LEU A 23 5.87 -10.08 -0.33
C LEU A 23 7.37 -10.13 -0.62
N ASP A 24 7.76 -10.96 -1.60
CA ASP A 24 9.07 -10.84 -2.25
C ASP A 24 8.90 -10.05 -3.54
N ILE A 25 9.51 -8.86 -3.59
CA ILE A 25 9.34 -7.89 -4.67
C ILE A 25 10.69 -7.59 -5.37
N PRO A 26 10.69 -7.19 -6.64
CA PRO A 26 11.89 -6.66 -7.29
C PRO A 26 12.46 -5.42 -6.57
N GLU A 27 13.78 -5.24 -6.62
CA GLU A 27 14.47 -4.07 -6.01
C GLU A 27 14.10 -2.75 -6.69
N ASP A 28 13.65 -2.80 -7.94
CA ASP A 28 13.20 -1.66 -8.73
C ASP A 28 11.68 -1.46 -8.67
N MET A 29 10.96 -2.17 -7.80
CA MET A 29 9.52 -1.97 -7.65
C MET A 29 9.20 -0.55 -7.14
N THR A 30 8.32 0.11 -7.88
CA THR A 30 7.77 1.41 -7.56
C THR A 30 6.46 1.32 -6.75
N VAL A 31 6.05 2.44 -6.17
CA VAL A 31 4.75 2.58 -5.49
C VAL A 31 3.57 2.27 -6.43
N GLU A 32 3.63 2.70 -7.68
CA GLU A 32 2.60 2.41 -8.69
C GLU A 32 2.47 0.92 -8.99
N GLU A 33 3.61 0.24 -9.14
CA GLU A 33 3.63 -1.20 -9.41
C GLU A 33 3.12 -2.01 -8.22
N LEU A 34 3.49 -1.62 -6.99
CA LEU A 34 2.92 -2.22 -5.78
C LEU A 34 1.41 -2.03 -5.73
N CYS A 35 0.93 -0.79 -5.90
CA CYS A 35 -0.51 -0.49 -5.89
C CYS A 35 -1.26 -1.32 -6.94
N SER A 36 -0.73 -1.38 -8.16
CA SER A 36 -1.28 -2.18 -9.27
C SER A 36 -1.28 -3.68 -8.96
N PHE A 37 -0.24 -4.20 -8.31
CA PHE A 37 -0.16 -5.60 -7.87
C PHE A 37 -1.26 -5.92 -6.86
N LEU A 38 -1.37 -5.12 -5.79
CA LEU A 38 -2.35 -5.31 -4.71
C LEU A 38 -3.81 -5.26 -5.23
N GLN A 39 -4.08 -4.43 -6.23
CA GLN A 39 -5.40 -4.34 -6.84
C GLN A 39 -5.79 -5.59 -7.65
N LYS A 40 -4.83 -6.28 -8.27
CA LYS A 40 -5.11 -7.51 -9.04
C LYS A 40 -5.66 -8.61 -8.13
N ASP A 41 -5.13 -8.68 -6.91
CA ASP A 41 -5.53 -9.66 -5.90
C ASP A 41 -6.70 -9.19 -5.03
N ARG A 42 -7.31 -8.03 -5.37
CA ARG A 42 -8.40 -7.39 -4.60
C ARG A 42 -8.04 -7.12 -3.14
N TYR A 43 -6.74 -7.00 -2.86
CA TYR A 43 -6.25 -6.72 -1.52
C TYR A 43 -6.67 -5.33 -1.06
N LEU A 44 -6.68 -4.34 -1.95
CA LEU A 44 -7.35 -3.05 -1.72
C LEU A 44 -8.79 -3.14 -2.23
N PRO A 45 -9.82 -3.17 -1.36
CA PRO A 45 -11.21 -3.20 -1.77
C PRO A 45 -11.57 -2.03 -2.69
N ARG A 46 -12.33 -2.32 -3.76
CA ARG A 46 -12.84 -1.31 -4.71
C ARG A 46 -14.11 -0.64 -4.17
N LEU A 47 -13.97 0.04 -3.04
CA LEU A 47 -15.00 0.94 -2.50
C LEU A 47 -14.65 2.37 -2.90
N ASP A 48 -15.62 3.27 -2.97
CA ASP A 48 -15.37 4.71 -3.17
C ASP A 48 -14.64 5.28 -1.94
N THR A 49 -13.30 5.36 -2.02
CA THR A 49 -12.43 5.72 -0.89
C THR A 49 -11.05 6.15 -1.37
N GLU A 50 -10.34 6.86 -0.50
CA GLU A 50 -8.93 7.19 -0.68
C GLU A 50 -8.07 6.33 0.27
N TRP A 51 -7.16 5.55 -0.30
CA TRP A 51 -6.16 4.77 0.43
C TRP A 51 -4.88 5.57 0.58
N LEU A 52 -4.27 5.57 1.75
CA LEU A 52 -3.00 6.22 2.04
C LEU A 52 -1.96 5.14 2.37
N LEU A 53 -0.89 5.07 1.58
CA LEU A 53 0.25 4.21 1.90
C LEU A 53 1.14 4.94 2.89
N ARG A 54 1.42 4.28 4.01
CA ARG A 54 2.31 4.79 5.05
C ARG A 54 3.54 3.93 5.22
N HIS A 55 4.66 4.59 5.45
CA HIS A 55 5.94 3.99 5.85
C HIS A 55 6.54 4.87 6.94
N GLY A 56 7.01 4.25 8.02
CA GLY A 56 7.64 5.00 9.11
C GLY A 56 6.78 6.09 9.78
N GLY A 57 5.45 5.99 9.66
CA GLY A 57 4.50 6.98 10.15
C GLY A 57 4.24 8.16 9.20
N GLN A 58 4.88 8.21 8.04
CA GLN A 58 4.66 9.23 7.02
C GLN A 58 3.81 8.68 5.87
N THR A 59 2.98 9.54 5.26
CA THR A 59 2.24 9.20 4.05
C THR A 59 3.17 9.35 2.85
N ILE A 60 3.29 8.27 2.07
CA ILE A 60 4.14 8.20 0.88
C ILE A 60 3.33 8.51 -0.38
N THR A 61 2.14 7.93 -0.45
CA THR A 61 1.20 8.11 -1.55
C THR A 61 -0.25 8.07 -1.04
N SER A 62 -1.14 8.63 -1.84
CA SER A 62 -2.57 8.43 -1.79
C SER A 62 -3.06 7.85 -3.11
N TYR A 63 -3.98 6.90 -3.01
CA TYR A 63 -4.64 6.24 -4.13
C TYR A 63 -6.16 6.44 -4.03
N HIS A 64 -6.75 7.12 -5.00
CA HIS A 64 -8.20 7.29 -5.08
C HIS A 64 -8.80 6.18 -5.94
N THR A 65 -9.68 5.35 -5.37
CA THR A 65 -10.17 4.13 -6.05
C THR A 65 -11.04 4.43 -7.27
N GLU A 66 -11.86 5.48 -7.22
CA GLU A 66 -12.78 5.85 -8.31
C GLU A 66 -12.03 6.47 -9.50
N THR A 67 -11.28 7.55 -9.27
CA THR A 67 -10.51 8.25 -10.31
C THR A 67 -9.25 7.49 -10.74
N LYS A 68 -8.80 6.53 -9.92
CA LYS A 68 -7.54 5.78 -10.07
C LYS A 68 -6.29 6.66 -10.01
N GLU A 69 -6.41 7.86 -9.47
CA GLU A 69 -5.29 8.77 -9.30
C GLU A 69 -4.37 8.28 -8.17
N LEU A 70 -3.07 8.35 -8.40
CA LEU A 70 -2.03 7.96 -7.45
C LEU A 70 -1.00 9.09 -7.33
N THR A 71 -0.74 9.54 -6.11
CA THR A 71 0.30 10.55 -5.87
C THR A 71 1.68 9.90 -5.76
N ASN A 72 2.74 10.58 -6.17
CA ASN A 72 4.12 10.07 -6.09
C ASN A 72 4.34 8.64 -6.65
N PRO A 73 3.81 8.29 -7.86
CA PRO A 73 3.79 6.92 -8.36
C PRO A 73 5.18 6.31 -8.56
N SER A 74 6.16 7.13 -8.94
CA SER A 74 7.50 6.69 -9.37
C SER A 74 8.51 6.51 -8.22
N ILE A 75 8.09 6.60 -6.96
CA ILE A 75 9.00 6.35 -5.82
C ILE A 75 9.34 4.87 -5.77
N TYR A 76 10.62 4.55 -5.62
CA TYR A 76 11.10 3.18 -5.38
C TYR A 76 10.94 2.78 -3.92
N LEU A 77 10.42 1.58 -3.66
CA LEU A 77 10.21 1.09 -2.30
C LEU A 77 11.53 0.88 -1.54
N LYS A 78 12.59 0.43 -2.23
CA LYS A 78 13.92 0.30 -1.63
C LYS A 78 14.46 1.62 -1.08
N ASP A 79 14.17 2.74 -1.73
CA ASP A 79 14.69 4.05 -1.33
C ASP A 79 14.07 4.46 -0.01
N LEU A 80 12.76 4.22 0.16
CA LEU A 80 12.05 4.45 1.42
C LEU A 80 12.63 3.61 2.55
N ILE A 81 12.89 2.33 2.29
CA ILE A 81 13.44 1.38 3.27
C ILE A 81 14.87 1.76 3.66
N HIS A 82 15.71 2.19 2.71
CA HIS A 82 17.09 2.59 3.00
C HIS A 82 17.18 3.95 3.69
N GLN A 83 16.26 4.87 3.41
CA GLN A 83 16.25 6.20 4.01
C GLN A 83 15.68 6.21 5.44
N SER A 84 14.98 5.16 5.85
CA SER A 84 14.33 5.09 7.15
C SER A 84 14.90 3.96 8.01
N SER A 85 15.01 4.19 9.32
CA SER A 85 15.32 3.13 10.29
C SER A 85 14.09 2.25 10.63
N ARG A 86 12.97 2.44 9.92
CA ARG A 86 11.65 1.89 10.26
C ARG A 86 11.38 0.53 9.60
N GLY A 87 12.39 -0.05 8.95
CA GLY A 87 12.30 -1.38 8.36
C GLY A 87 11.50 -1.43 7.05
N ASN A 88 10.97 -2.60 6.75
CA ASN A 88 10.33 -2.97 5.50
C ASN A 88 8.80 -3.08 5.60
N GLU A 89 8.20 -2.44 6.61
CA GLU A 89 6.77 -2.46 6.90
C GLU A 89 6.03 -1.30 6.24
N PHE A 90 4.99 -1.62 5.48
CA PHE A 90 4.12 -0.66 4.82
C PHE A 90 2.66 -0.91 5.21
N VAL A 91 1.90 0.16 5.45
CA VAL A 91 0.50 0.04 5.86
C VAL A 91 -0.38 0.91 4.98
N TRP A 92 -1.42 0.32 4.41
CA TRP A 92 -2.49 1.04 3.73
C TRP A 92 -3.60 1.38 4.72
N ILE A 93 -3.84 2.67 4.95
CA ILE A 93 -4.96 3.14 5.76
C ILE A 93 -5.99 3.81 4.86
N TYR A 94 -7.28 3.73 5.18
CA TYR A 94 -8.28 4.45 4.40
C TYR A 94 -8.56 5.80 5.05
N ARG A 95 -8.79 6.82 4.22
CA ARG A 95 -9.18 8.14 4.70
C ARG A 95 -10.66 8.09 5.09
N ARG A 96 -10.93 8.21 6.39
CA ARG A 96 -12.29 8.46 6.90
C ARG A 96 -12.71 9.88 6.51
N SER A 97 -13.86 10.01 5.87
CA SER A 97 -14.54 11.28 5.61
C SER A 97 -15.15 11.87 6.88
#